data_AF-A0A3D2FSZ8-F1
#
_entry.id   AF-A0A3D2FSZ8-F1
#
_cell.length_a   1.000
_cell.length_b   1.000
_cell.length_c   1.000
_cell.angle_alpha   90.00
_cell.angle_beta   90.00
_cell.angle_gamma   90.00
#
_symmetry.space_group_name_H-M   'P 1'
#
loop_
_entity.id
_entity.type
_entity.pdbx_description
1 polymer ?
#
loop_
_entity_poly.entity_id
_entity_poly.type
_entity_poly.pdbx_seq_one_letter_code
_entity_poly.pdbx_strand_id
1 'polypeptide(L)'
;MSDVVAAQDAEAYVIDANSKTNAQRPDPAAAAIVTAALVHVPFDGWSDAALKAGAADAGFSGDDVARLFPDGPLGAITLHSQLADIAMVEAFENMPDRPDRVHLMIRTLILIRLDQAALHKEAVRRALAVLAVPANALVSARALYATI
;
A
#
# COMPACT_ATOMS: atom_id res chain seq x y z
N MET A 1 -36.69 23.24 8.90
CA MET A 1 -36.07 23.52 7.58
C MET A 1 -34.54 23.52 7.64
N SER A 2 -33.92 23.74 8.81
CA SER A 2 -32.45 23.76 8.96
C SER A 2 -31.78 22.37 9.03
N ASP A 3 -32.44 21.36 9.59
CA ASP A 3 -31.82 20.03 9.82
C ASP A 3 -31.71 19.15 8.57
N VAL A 4 -32.60 19.36 7.58
CA VAL A 4 -32.60 18.59 6.32
C VAL A 4 -31.45 19.02 5.41
N VAL A 5 -31.09 20.31 5.42
CA VAL A 5 -29.98 20.84 4.62
C VAL A 5 -28.63 20.36 5.17
N ALA A 6 -28.45 20.36 6.49
CA ALA A 6 -27.23 19.89 7.14
C ALA A 6 -26.97 18.37 6.94
N ALA A 7 -28.03 17.55 6.93
CA ALA A 7 -27.92 16.12 6.64
C ALA A 7 -27.52 15.87 5.17
N GLN A 8 -28.05 16.66 4.24
CA GLN A 8 -27.78 16.53 2.81
C GLN A 8 -26.37 17.03 2.43
N ASP A 9 -25.86 18.05 3.13
CA ASP A 9 -24.48 18.53 3.00
C ASP A 9 -23.46 17.52 3.58
N ALA A 10 -23.79 16.87 4.70
CA ALA A 10 -22.97 15.80 5.27
C ALA A 10 -22.93 14.55 4.37
N GLU A 11 -24.07 14.18 3.78
CA GLU A 11 -24.17 13.05 2.85
C GLU A 11 -23.38 13.32 1.55
N ALA A 12 -23.45 14.55 1.02
CA ALA A 12 -22.66 14.97 -0.13
C ALA A 12 -21.15 14.99 0.15
N TYR A 13 -20.73 15.42 1.35
CA TYR A 13 -19.32 15.38 1.77
C TYR A 13 -18.79 13.95 1.89
N VAL A 14 -19.57 13.03 2.46
CA VAL A 14 -19.20 11.60 2.59
C VAL A 14 -19.07 10.93 1.21
N ILE A 15 -19.96 11.27 0.26
CA ILE A 15 -19.91 10.75 -1.11
C ILE A 15 -18.67 11.28 -1.87
N ASP A 16 -18.34 12.57 -1.77
CA ASP A 16 -17.12 13.15 -2.39
C ASP A 16 -15.86 12.53 -1.78
N ALA A 17 -15.80 12.40 -0.45
CA ALA A 17 -14.68 11.77 0.25
C ALA A 17 -14.49 10.29 -0.15
N ASN A 18 -15.58 9.51 -0.22
CA ASN A 18 -15.51 8.12 -0.68
C ASN A 18 -15.12 8.02 -2.17
N SER A 19 -15.56 8.94 -3.02
CA SER A 19 -15.19 8.94 -4.45
C SER A 19 -13.70 9.22 -4.68
N LYS A 20 -13.12 10.17 -3.93
CA LYS A 20 -11.67 10.47 -3.94
C LYS A 20 -10.84 9.36 -3.31
N THR A 21 -11.36 8.74 -2.24
CA THR A 21 -10.74 7.58 -1.59
C THR A 21 -10.69 6.37 -2.52
N ASN A 22 -11.73 6.14 -3.33
CA ASN A 22 -11.79 5.03 -4.27
C ASN A 22 -10.90 5.25 -5.52
N ALA A 23 -10.74 6.49 -5.97
CA ALA A 23 -9.83 6.85 -7.07
C ALA A 23 -8.35 6.70 -6.72
N GLN A 24 -8.00 6.71 -5.42
CA GLN A 24 -6.64 6.56 -4.91
C GLN A 24 -6.29 5.11 -4.55
N ARG A 25 -7.26 4.19 -4.54
CA ARG A 25 -7.00 2.77 -4.25
C ARG A 25 -6.31 2.10 -5.44
N PRO A 26 -5.29 1.25 -5.17
CA PRO A 26 -4.68 0.46 -6.22
C PRO A 26 -5.67 -0.48 -6.90
N ASP A 27 -5.34 -0.89 -8.13
CA ASP A 27 -6.05 -1.97 -8.81
C ASP A 27 -6.11 -3.23 -7.90
N PRO A 28 -7.29 -3.80 -7.65
CA PRO A 28 -7.45 -4.91 -6.72
C PRO A 28 -6.72 -6.19 -7.18
N ALA A 29 -6.60 -6.42 -8.49
CA ALA A 29 -5.83 -7.54 -9.02
C ALA A 29 -4.33 -7.33 -8.77
N ALA A 30 -3.81 -6.13 -9.03
CA ALA A 30 -2.42 -5.80 -8.73
C ALA A 30 -2.11 -5.93 -7.24
N ALA A 31 -3.03 -5.48 -6.37
CA ALA A 31 -2.90 -5.61 -4.92
C ALA A 31 -2.87 -7.07 -4.46
N ALA A 32 -3.74 -7.91 -5.01
CA ALA A 32 -3.78 -9.34 -4.72
C ALA A 32 -2.47 -10.04 -5.16
N ILE A 33 -1.98 -9.74 -6.36
CA ILE A 33 -0.72 -10.29 -6.89
C ILE A 33 0.46 -9.89 -5.99
N VAL A 34 0.60 -8.61 -5.65
CA VAL A 34 1.71 -8.14 -4.79
C VAL A 34 1.66 -8.79 -3.41
N THR A 35 0.47 -8.90 -2.82
CA THR A 35 0.32 -9.53 -1.49
C THR A 35 0.70 -11.00 -1.53
N ALA A 36 0.23 -11.74 -2.54
CA ALA A 36 0.60 -13.14 -2.73
C ALA A 36 2.09 -13.32 -3.06
N ALA A 37 2.71 -12.39 -3.80
CA ALA A 37 4.13 -12.46 -4.15
C ALA A 37 5.06 -12.40 -2.92
N LEU A 38 4.61 -11.83 -1.78
CA LEU A 38 5.45 -11.63 -0.60
C LEU A 38 6.05 -12.92 -0.03
N VAL A 39 5.42 -14.08 -0.22
CA VAL A 39 5.97 -15.38 0.23
C VAL A 39 7.09 -15.91 -0.68
N HIS A 40 7.16 -15.44 -1.93
CA HIS A 40 8.16 -15.82 -2.92
C HIS A 40 9.40 -14.91 -2.90
N VAL A 41 9.20 -13.63 -2.56
CA VAL A 41 10.27 -12.61 -2.49
C VAL A 41 11.50 -13.03 -1.66
N PRO A 42 11.39 -13.74 -0.52
CA PRO A 42 12.56 -14.18 0.24
C PRO A 42 13.53 -15.06 -0.57
N PHE A 43 13.03 -15.79 -1.58
CA PHE A 43 13.82 -16.68 -2.42
C PHE A 43 14.20 -16.01 -3.74
N ASP A 44 13.20 -15.53 -4.48
CA ASP A 44 13.36 -15.02 -5.85
C ASP A 44 13.68 -13.52 -5.92
N GLY A 45 13.66 -12.84 -4.78
CA GLY A 45 13.71 -11.38 -4.71
C GLY A 45 12.47 -10.72 -5.28
N TRP A 46 12.52 -9.38 -5.37
CA TRP A 46 11.55 -8.63 -6.16
C TRP A 46 11.90 -8.82 -7.64
N SER A 47 11.21 -9.75 -8.29
CA SER A 47 11.46 -10.16 -9.67
C SER A 47 10.17 -10.54 -10.39
N ASP A 48 10.19 -10.57 -11.73
CA ASP A 48 9.05 -11.04 -12.52
C ASP A 48 8.67 -12.49 -12.17
N ALA A 49 9.64 -13.31 -11.76
CA ALA A 49 9.40 -14.67 -11.32
C ALA A 49 8.55 -14.69 -10.04
N ALA A 50 8.91 -13.87 -9.03
CA ALA A 50 8.13 -13.74 -7.80
C ALA A 50 6.71 -13.20 -8.07
N LEU A 51 6.57 -12.23 -8.98
CA LEU A 51 5.26 -11.69 -9.35
C LEU A 51 4.39 -12.69 -10.11
N LYS A 52 4.97 -13.49 -11.01
CA LYS A 52 4.26 -14.57 -11.71
C LYS A 52 3.82 -15.69 -10.77
N ALA A 53 4.66 -16.03 -9.78
CA ALA A 53 4.30 -16.98 -8.74
C ALA A 53 3.15 -16.44 -7.87
N GLY A 54 3.24 -15.18 -7.41
CA GLY A 54 2.15 -14.51 -6.69
C GLY A 54 0.86 -14.40 -7.51
N ALA A 55 0.97 -14.16 -8.82
CA ALA A 55 -0.19 -14.15 -9.70
C ALA A 55 -0.86 -15.52 -9.79
N ALA A 56 -0.09 -16.60 -9.95
CA ALA A 56 -0.63 -17.95 -9.94
C ALA A 56 -1.36 -18.27 -8.62
N ASP A 57 -0.78 -17.89 -7.48
CA ASP A 57 -1.39 -18.08 -6.16
C ASP A 57 -2.68 -17.26 -5.97
N ALA A 58 -2.74 -16.07 -6.57
CA ALA A 58 -3.90 -15.19 -6.53
C ALA A 58 -4.94 -15.48 -7.63
N GLY A 59 -4.74 -16.49 -8.48
CA GLY A 59 -5.66 -16.88 -9.54
C GLY A 59 -5.57 -16.04 -10.83
N PHE A 60 -4.46 -15.35 -11.06
CA PHE A 60 -4.17 -14.55 -12.25
C PHE A 60 -3.11 -15.20 -13.16
N SER A 61 -3.04 -14.73 -14.40
CA SER A 61 -2.08 -15.23 -15.39
C SER A 61 -0.75 -14.46 -15.39
N GLY A 62 0.27 -15.02 -16.04
CA GLY A 62 1.53 -14.29 -16.27
C GLY A 62 1.37 -13.07 -17.18
N ASP A 63 0.37 -13.06 -18.07
CA ASP A 63 0.06 -11.93 -18.92
C ASP A 63 -0.56 -10.77 -18.12
N ASP A 64 -1.33 -11.08 -17.06
CA ASP A 64 -1.81 -10.07 -16.12
C ASP A 64 -0.67 -9.36 -15.41
N VAL A 65 0.42 -10.08 -15.07
CA VAL A 65 1.61 -9.46 -14.47
C VAL A 65 2.23 -8.44 -15.41
N ALA A 66 2.42 -8.78 -16.69
CA ALA A 66 2.99 -7.86 -17.67
C ALA A 66 2.11 -6.62 -17.89
N ARG A 67 0.78 -6.80 -17.83
CA ARG A 67 -0.19 -5.70 -17.98
C ARG A 67 -0.25 -4.79 -16.76
N LEU A 68 -0.23 -5.37 -15.55
CA LEU A 68 -0.42 -4.65 -14.29
C LEU A 68 0.89 -4.05 -13.75
N PHE A 69 2.05 -4.60 -14.12
CA PHE A 69 3.37 -4.15 -13.68
C PHE A 69 4.28 -3.82 -14.88
N PRO A 70 3.95 -2.78 -15.68
CA PRO A 70 4.79 -2.38 -16.82
C PRO A 70 6.19 -1.92 -16.39
N ASP A 71 6.33 -1.38 -15.18
CA ASP A 71 7.62 -1.02 -14.56
C ASP A 71 8.27 -2.19 -13.80
N GLY A 72 7.71 -3.40 -13.95
CA GLY A 72 8.19 -4.63 -13.36
C GLY A 72 8.25 -4.58 -11.83
N PRO A 73 9.29 -5.19 -11.22
CA PRO A 73 9.39 -5.31 -9.76
C PRO A 73 9.47 -3.97 -9.01
N LEU A 74 9.96 -2.90 -9.65
CA LEU A 74 10.00 -1.58 -9.01
C LEU A 74 8.59 -1.01 -8.81
N GLY A 75 7.71 -1.20 -9.79
CA GLY A 75 6.28 -0.87 -9.66
C GLY A 75 5.62 -1.66 -8.54
N ALA A 76 5.91 -2.97 -8.46
CA ALA A 76 5.38 -3.83 -7.40
C ALA A 76 5.87 -3.44 -5.99
N ILE A 77 7.15 -3.04 -5.84
CA ILE A 77 7.67 -2.51 -4.56
C ILE A 77 6.93 -1.23 -4.15
N THR A 78 6.71 -0.33 -5.10
CA THR A 78 6.00 0.93 -4.84
C THR A 78 4.56 0.66 -4.42
N LEU A 79 3.89 -0.27 -5.10
CA LEU A 79 2.55 -0.73 -4.73
C LEU A 79 2.54 -1.40 -3.35
N HIS A 80 3.52 -2.23 -3.02
CA HIS A 80 3.64 -2.82 -1.68
C HIS A 80 3.74 -1.75 -0.59
N SER A 81 4.51 -0.68 -0.83
CA SER A 81 4.59 0.46 0.10
C SER A 81 3.23 1.14 0.26
N GLN A 82 2.54 1.43 -0.86
CA GLN A 82 1.23 2.07 -0.84
C GLN A 82 0.17 1.23 -0.11
N LEU A 83 0.13 -0.08 -0.33
CA LEU A 83 -0.78 -0.99 0.37
C LEU A 83 -0.55 -0.99 1.88
N ALA A 84 0.71 -0.94 2.29
CA ALA A 84 1.04 -0.92 3.70
C ALA A 84 0.75 0.45 4.36
N ASP A 85 0.80 1.55 3.61
CA ASP A 85 0.34 2.86 4.10
C ASP A 85 -1.19 2.90 4.26
N ILE A 86 -1.93 2.31 3.32
CA ILE A 86 -3.39 2.11 3.44
C ILE A 86 -3.70 1.27 4.69
N ALA A 87 -3.05 0.12 4.85
CA ALA A 87 -3.26 -0.77 6.00
C ALA A 87 -2.88 -0.11 7.33
N MET A 88 -1.87 0.76 7.35
CA MET A 88 -1.48 1.53 8.53
C MET A 88 -2.59 2.51 8.94
N VAL A 89 -3.13 3.27 7.98
CA VAL A 89 -4.23 4.23 8.25
C VAL A 89 -5.49 3.49 8.67
N GLU A 90 -5.86 2.41 7.98
CA GLU A 90 -7.04 1.60 8.32
C GLU A 90 -6.92 1.02 9.74
N ALA A 91 -5.76 0.52 10.13
CA ALA A 91 -5.54 0.01 11.49
C ALA A 91 -5.63 1.12 12.55
N PHE A 92 -5.14 2.33 12.24
CA PHE A 92 -5.19 3.48 13.13
C PHE A 92 -6.62 4.02 13.31
N GLU A 93 -7.38 4.13 12.23
CA GLU A 93 -8.79 4.60 12.26
C GLU A 93 -9.72 3.62 12.98
N ASN A 94 -9.43 2.31 12.93
CA ASN A 94 -10.20 1.28 13.63
C ASN A 94 -9.80 1.07 15.09
N MET A 95 -8.86 1.86 15.63
CA MET A 95 -8.39 1.73 17.01
C MET A 95 -9.41 2.31 18.01
N PRO A 96 -9.87 1.55 19.03
CA PRO A 96 -10.86 2.04 20.00
C PRO A 96 -10.38 3.26 20.80
N ASP A 97 -9.12 3.23 21.26
CA ASP A 97 -8.50 4.29 22.07
C ASP A 97 -7.43 5.04 21.26
N ARG A 98 -7.84 5.55 20.09
CA ARG A 98 -6.95 6.31 19.21
C ARG A 98 -6.50 7.60 19.91
N PRO A 99 -5.20 7.93 19.91
CA PRO A 99 -4.73 9.20 20.48
C PRO A 99 -5.15 10.38 19.60
N ASP A 100 -5.50 11.51 20.22
CA ASP A 100 -5.85 12.76 19.51
C ASP A 100 -4.68 13.75 19.39
N ARG A 101 -3.64 13.60 20.24
CA ARG A 101 -2.47 14.49 20.18
C ARG A 101 -1.56 14.09 19.02
N VAL A 102 -1.30 15.03 18.11
CA VAL A 102 -0.52 14.81 16.87
C VAL A 102 0.76 13.98 17.07
N HIS A 103 1.60 14.29 18.04
CA HIS A 103 2.84 13.53 18.28
C HIS A 103 2.60 12.09 18.74
N LEU A 104 1.52 11.83 19.48
CA LEU A 104 1.11 10.48 19.85
C LEU A 104 0.50 9.74 18.66
N MET A 105 -0.28 10.43 17.82
CA MET A 105 -0.81 9.88 16.57
C MET A 105 0.32 9.40 15.65
N ILE A 106 1.29 10.28 15.38
CA ILE A 106 2.45 9.97 14.53
C ILE A 106 3.22 8.77 15.12
N ARG A 107 3.47 8.77 16.44
CA ARG A 107 4.14 7.64 17.11
C ARG A 107 3.37 6.33 16.90
N THR A 108 2.05 6.34 17.09
CA THR A 108 1.22 5.15 16.93
C THR A 108 1.22 4.65 15.49
N LEU A 109 1.06 5.53 14.51
CA LEU A 109 1.12 5.20 13.08
C LEU A 109 2.46 4.54 12.71
N ILE A 110 3.58 5.13 13.15
CA ILE A 110 4.92 4.56 12.91
C ILE A 110 5.03 3.15 13.51
N LEU A 111 4.54 2.94 14.73
CA LEU A 111 4.59 1.63 15.38
C LEU A 111 3.73 0.60 14.65
N ILE A 112 2.52 0.97 14.22
CA ILE A 112 1.65 0.11 13.39
C ILE A 112 2.38 -0.29 12.10
N ARG A 113 2.98 0.66 11.40
CA ARG A 113 3.67 0.41 10.12
C ARG A 113 4.84 -0.55 10.27
N LEU A 114 5.61 -0.42 11.35
CA LEU A 114 6.75 -1.29 11.66
C LEU A 114 6.29 -2.69 12.08
N ASP A 115 5.20 -2.81 12.84
CA ASP A 115 4.64 -4.09 13.26
C ASP A 115 4.06 -4.88 12.07
N GLN A 116 3.27 -4.24 11.21
CA GLN A 116 2.76 -4.84 9.97
C GLN A 116 3.89 -5.32 9.05
N ALA A 117 4.98 -4.55 8.94
CA ALA A 117 6.16 -4.93 8.17
C ALA A 117 6.90 -6.15 8.76
N ALA A 118 6.73 -6.45 10.06
CA ALA A 118 7.44 -7.54 10.73
C ALA A 118 7.05 -8.93 10.22
N LEU A 119 5.88 -9.10 9.59
CA LEU A 119 5.46 -10.34 8.96
C LEU A 119 6.27 -10.68 7.70
N HIS A 120 6.79 -9.65 7.00
CA HIS A 120 7.47 -9.79 5.71
C HIS A 120 8.84 -9.09 5.69
N LYS A 121 9.63 -9.24 6.78
CA LYS A 121 10.94 -8.57 6.96
C LYS A 121 11.90 -8.77 5.79
N GLU A 122 11.96 -9.98 5.24
CA GLU A 122 12.83 -10.29 4.10
C GLU A 122 12.39 -9.53 2.84
N ALA A 123 11.08 -9.42 2.59
CA ALA A 123 10.56 -8.68 1.46
C ALA A 123 10.86 -7.18 1.57
N VAL A 124 10.71 -6.61 2.78
CA VAL A 124 11.08 -5.21 3.07
C VAL A 124 12.58 -4.98 2.89
N ARG A 125 13.43 -5.87 3.44
CA ARG A 125 14.89 -5.73 3.30
C ARG A 125 15.33 -5.77 1.83
N ARG A 126 14.77 -6.68 1.04
CA ARG A 126 15.07 -6.79 -0.39
C ARG A 126 14.52 -5.60 -1.19
N ALA A 127 13.34 -5.08 -0.82
CA ALA A 127 12.81 -3.85 -1.41
C ALA A 127 13.77 -2.66 -1.18
N LEU A 128 14.25 -2.49 0.05
CA LEU A 128 15.22 -1.43 0.39
C LEU A 128 16.51 -1.54 -0.43
N ALA A 129 17.01 -2.76 -0.69
CA ALA A 129 18.18 -2.96 -1.53
C ALA A 129 17.94 -2.49 -2.98
N VAL A 130 16.76 -2.75 -3.55
CA VAL A 130 16.38 -2.26 -4.89
C VAL A 130 16.23 -0.73 -4.88
N LEU A 131 15.56 -0.17 -3.89
CA LEU A 131 15.31 1.27 -3.77
C LEU A 131 16.58 2.09 -3.51
N ALA A 132 17.62 1.48 -2.92
CA ALA A 132 18.91 2.13 -2.68
C ALA A 132 19.77 2.29 -3.94
N VAL A 133 19.42 1.64 -5.06
CA VAL A 133 20.14 1.81 -6.33
C VAL A 133 19.98 3.26 -6.82
N PRO A 134 21.06 3.97 -7.19
CA PRO A 134 20.98 5.39 -7.60
C PRO A 134 20.01 5.67 -8.75
N ALA A 135 19.88 4.74 -9.70
CA ALA A 135 18.93 4.83 -10.80
C ALA A 135 17.45 4.91 -10.33
N ASN A 136 17.16 4.40 -9.13
CA ASN A 136 15.81 4.39 -8.55
C ASN A 136 15.56 5.58 -7.62
N ALA A 137 16.53 6.48 -7.40
CA ALA A 137 16.48 7.52 -6.37
C ALA A 137 15.21 8.39 -6.41
N LEU A 138 14.75 8.77 -7.61
CA LEU A 138 13.53 9.58 -7.76
C LEU A 138 12.27 8.81 -7.31
N VAL A 139 12.17 7.53 -7.65
CA VAL A 139 11.05 6.67 -7.25
C VAL A 139 11.09 6.45 -5.74
N SER A 140 12.28 6.16 -5.20
CA SER A 140 12.48 5.98 -3.76
C SER A 140 12.12 7.23 -2.95
N ALA A 141 12.50 8.42 -3.42
CA ALA A 141 12.16 9.68 -2.78
C ALA A 141 10.64 9.95 -2.80
N ARG A 142 9.97 9.62 -3.91
CA ARG A 142 8.50 9.74 -4.03
C ARG A 142 7.79 8.75 -3.11
N ALA A 143 8.25 7.50 -3.05
CA ALA A 143 7.68 6.49 -2.16
C ALA A 143 7.81 6.90 -0.69
N LEU A 144 8.96 7.45 -0.30
CA LEU A 144 9.16 7.98 1.05
C LEU A 144 8.24 9.18 1.34
N TYR A 145 8.18 10.15 0.42
CA TYR A 145 7.34 11.34 0.61
C TYR A 145 5.85 11.01 0.63
N ALA A 146 5.39 9.96 -0.04
CA ALA A 146 3.99 9.55 0.00
C ALA A 146 3.53 9.10 1.39
N THR A 147 4.44 8.62 2.24
CA THR A 147 4.15 8.19 3.62
C THR A 147 4.20 9.33 4.63
N ILE A 148 4.88 10.46 4.32
CA ILE A 148 5.11 11.60 5.22
C ILE A 148 4.10 12.72 4.95
#